data_AF-A0A817NII7-F1
#
_entry.id   AF-A0A817NII7-F1
#
_cell.length_a   1.000
_cell.length_b   1.000
_cell.length_c   1.000
_cell.angle_alpha   90.00
_cell.angle_beta   90.00
_cell.angle_gamma   90.00
#
_symmetry.space_group_name_H-M   'P 1'
#
loop_
_entity.id
_entity.type
_entity.pdbx_description
1 polymer ?
#
loop_
_entity_poly.entity_id
_entity_poly.type
_entity_poly.pdbx_seq_one_letter_code
_entity_poly.pdbx_strand_id
1 'polypeptide(L)'
;MNISIYLLFISQGCNYAYTMLNDGHLMNGIKIYLQCFQQTLENNALIDLFSNIVHERCFNQLRTKEQLGYIVFSGVSRSHGVQGFEIIVQTSLELDLVDQRIELFIDSIQ
;
A
#
# COMPACT_ATOMS: atom_id res chain seq x y z
N MET A 1 -30.04 -3.93 3.83
CA MET A 1 -28.60 -4.24 3.83
C MET A 1 -27.89 -3.03 4.42
N ASN A 2 -27.52 -3.10 5.69
CA ASN A 2 -26.85 -1.98 6.37
C ASN A 2 -25.35 -2.16 6.18
N ILE A 3 -24.72 -1.21 5.47
CA ILE A 3 -23.26 -1.13 5.37
C ILE A 3 -22.82 -0.14 6.45
N SER A 4 -22.23 -0.65 7.53
CA SER A 4 -21.55 0.18 8.52
C SER A 4 -20.11 0.38 8.07
N ILE A 5 -19.72 1.63 7.81
CA ILE A 5 -18.37 1.99 7.39
C ILE A 5 -17.66 2.56 8.62
N TYR A 6 -16.62 1.87 9.08
CA TYR A 6 -15.76 2.34 10.16
C TYR A 6 -14.54 3.03 9.55
N LEU A 7 -14.42 4.34 9.77
CA LEU A 7 -13.19 5.09 9.54
C LEU A 7 -12.22 4.78 10.68
N LEU A 8 -11.21 3.97 10.42
CA LEU A 8 -10.13 3.74 11.37
C LEU A 8 -9.09 4.84 11.19
N PHE A 9 -8.95 5.72 12.17
CA PHE A 9 -7.79 6.60 12.26
C PHE A 9 -6.65 5.83 12.90
N ILE A 10 -5.58 5.59 12.15
CA ILE A 10 -4.36 5.00 12.68
C ILE A 10 -3.60 6.09 13.44
N SER A 11 -3.38 5.89 14.74
CA SER A 11 -2.57 6.79 15.55
C SER A 11 -1.10 6.75 15.13
N GLN A 12 -0.42 7.88 15.26
CA GLN A 12 0.98 8.01 14.87
C GLN A 12 1.86 6.97 15.59
N GLY A 13 2.72 6.30 14.82
CA GLY A 13 3.61 5.25 15.32
C GLY A 13 2.96 3.87 15.50
N CYS A 14 1.68 3.70 15.14
CA CYS A 14 1.03 2.40 15.17
C CYS A 14 1.17 1.66 13.84
N ASN A 15 1.34 0.33 13.94
CA ASN A 15 1.29 -0.60 12.83
C ASN A 15 0.24 -1.67 13.17
N TYR A 16 -0.62 -2.00 12.21
CA TYR A 16 -1.64 -3.02 12.35
C TYR A 16 -1.54 -3.97 11.15
N ALA A 17 -1.45 -5.26 11.42
CA ALA A 17 -1.47 -6.31 10.40
C ALA A 17 -2.75 -7.12 10.52
N TYR A 18 -3.37 -7.42 9.38
CA TYR A 18 -4.53 -8.30 9.29
C TYR A 18 -4.34 -9.26 8.13
N THR A 19 -4.38 -10.56 8.42
CA THR A 19 -4.16 -11.63 7.45
C THR A 19 -5.40 -12.48 7.33
N MET A 20 -5.81 -12.76 6.10
CA MET A 20 -6.88 -13.73 5.80
C MET A 20 -6.38 -14.80 4.84
N LEU A 21 -6.96 -15.98 4.97
CA LEU A 21 -6.79 -17.06 4.00
C LEU A 21 -7.63 -16.74 2.75
N ASN A 22 -7.00 -16.90 1.58
CA ASN A 22 -7.66 -16.71 0.30
C ASN A 22 -8.16 -18.06 -0.21
N ASP A 23 -9.34 -18.47 0.25
CA ASP A 23 -9.97 -19.72 -0.17
C ASP A 23 -10.41 -19.62 -1.64
N GLY A 24 -9.58 -20.12 -2.55
CA GLY A 24 -9.92 -20.25 -3.98
C GLY A 24 -8.90 -19.71 -4.97
N HIS A 25 -7.84 -19.04 -4.52
CA HIS A 25 -6.75 -18.57 -5.38
C HIS A 25 -5.40 -19.08 -4.91
N LEU A 26 -4.58 -19.58 -5.85
CA LEU A 26 -3.23 -20.08 -5.56
C LEU A 26 -2.22 -18.98 -5.21
N MET A 27 -2.61 -17.70 -5.36
CA MET A 27 -1.72 -16.56 -5.21
C MET A 27 -2.02 -15.80 -3.92
N ASN A 28 -0.96 -15.38 -3.25
CA ASN A 28 -0.99 -14.49 -2.11
C ASN A 28 -1.14 -13.04 -2.56
N GLY A 29 -1.65 -12.20 -1.67
CA GLY A 29 -1.75 -10.77 -1.90
C GLY A 29 -1.41 -10.01 -0.62
N ILE A 30 -0.59 -8.97 -0.76
CA ILE A 30 -0.29 -8.03 0.32
C ILE A 30 -0.69 -6.63 -0.10
N LYS A 31 -1.25 -5.88 0.86
CA LYS A 31 -1.54 -4.47 0.73
C LYS A 31 -0.97 -3.74 1.94
N ILE A 32 -0.03 -2.83 1.70
CA ILE A 32 0.45 -1.90 2.71
C ILE A 32 -0.26 -0.57 2.47
N TYR A 33 -0.81 0.02 3.54
CA TYR A 33 -1.49 1.31 3.52
C TYR A 33 -0.84 2.24 4.54
N LEU A 34 -0.16 3.27 4.02
CA LEU A 34 0.44 4.35 4.79
C LEU A 34 -0.55 5.50 4.89
N GLN A 35 -1.32 5.53 5.99
CA GLN A 35 -2.27 6.62 6.22
C GLN A 35 -1.53 7.96 6.35
N CYS A 36 -1.96 8.96 5.59
CA CYS A 36 -1.42 10.31 5.64
C CYS A 36 -2.43 11.24 6.32
N PHE A 37 -2.99 12.19 5.57
CA PHE A 37 -3.77 13.30 6.10
C PHE A 37 -5.25 13.20 5.77
N GLN A 38 -6.04 14.10 6.34
CA GLN A 38 -7.38 14.38 5.84
C GLN A 38 -7.31 15.05 4.47
N GLN A 39 -8.33 14.83 3.64
CA GLN A 39 -8.43 15.42 2.32
C GLN A 39 -8.64 16.93 2.42
N THR A 40 -7.65 17.69 1.94
CA THR A 40 -7.69 19.13 1.69
C THR A 40 -7.06 19.37 0.33
N LEU A 41 -7.28 20.53 -0.29
CA LEU A 41 -6.67 20.84 -1.58
C LEU A 41 -5.14 20.67 -1.55
N GLU A 42 -4.50 21.19 -0.51
CA GLU A 42 -3.05 21.11 -0.30
C GLU A 42 -2.59 19.66 -0.09
N ASN A 43 -3.22 18.93 0.83
CA ASN A 43 -2.83 17.55 1.12
C ASN A 43 -3.05 16.62 -0.08
N ASN A 44 -4.09 16.87 -0.87
CA ASN A 44 -4.36 16.11 -2.09
C ASN A 44 -3.23 16.33 -3.11
N ALA A 45 -2.85 17.59 -3.35
CA ALA A 45 -1.75 17.90 -4.27
C ALA A 45 -0.42 17.29 -3.81
N LEU A 46 -0.13 17.34 -2.51
CA LEU A 46 1.09 16.76 -1.94
C LEU A 46 1.16 15.24 -2.15
N ILE A 47 0.09 14.52 -1.80
CA ILE A 47 0.09 13.05 -1.91
C ILE A 47 0.04 12.59 -3.37
N ASP A 48 -0.64 13.31 -4.26
CA ASP A 48 -0.64 13.01 -5.70
C ASP A 48 0.75 13.24 -6.31
N LEU A 49 1.44 14.33 -5.93
CA LEU A 49 2.80 14.60 -6.38
C LEU A 49 3.77 13.51 -5.89
N PHE A 50 3.71 13.17 -4.60
CA PHE A 50 4.51 12.10 -4.02
C PHE A 50 4.27 10.77 -4.75
N SER A 51 3.00 10.41 -4.96
CA SER A 51 2.61 9.19 -5.68
C SER A 51 3.20 9.16 -7.09
N ASN A 52 3.18 10.27 -7.83
CA ASN A 52 3.75 10.34 -9.17
C ASN A 52 5.27 10.16 -9.18
N ILE A 53 5.99 10.73 -8.19
CA ILE A 53 7.44 10.60 -8.07
C ILE A 53 7.84 9.15 -7.74
N VAL A 54 7.08 8.49 -6.87
CA VAL A 54 7.41 7.16 -6.36
C VAL A 54 6.98 6.04 -7.29
N HIS A 55 5.93 6.23 -8.09
CA HIS A 55 5.29 5.18 -8.88
C HIS A 55 6.27 4.40 -9.77
N GLU A 56 7.08 5.09 -10.59
CA GLU A 56 8.04 4.41 -11.47
C GLU A 56 9.10 3.65 -10.66
N ARG A 57 9.65 4.26 -9.60
CA ARG A 57 10.65 3.62 -8.74
C ARG A 57 10.09 2.37 -8.06
N CYS A 58 8.86 2.44 -7.55
CA CYS A 58 8.17 1.31 -6.91
C CYS A 58 8.01 0.15 -7.88
N PHE A 59 7.48 0.45 -9.08
CA PHE A 59 7.29 -0.57 -10.10
C PHE A 59 8.63 -1.16 -10.54
N ASN A 60 9.61 -0.32 -10.89
CA ASN A 60 10.92 -0.80 -11.33
C ASN A 60 11.63 -1.65 -10.26
N GLN A 61 11.59 -1.22 -9.00
CA GLN A 61 12.24 -1.96 -7.92
C GLN A 61 11.53 -3.29 -7.64
N LEU A 62 10.24 -3.26 -7.29
CA LEU A 62 9.54 -4.46 -6.82
C LEU A 62 9.11 -5.39 -7.96
N ARG A 63 8.71 -4.84 -9.12
CA ARG A 63 8.23 -5.63 -10.28
C ARG A 63 9.34 -6.05 -11.22
N THR A 64 10.21 -5.12 -11.62
CA THR A 64 11.18 -5.36 -12.69
C THR A 64 12.46 -6.00 -12.16
N LYS A 65 13.06 -5.44 -11.11
CA LYS A 65 14.33 -5.93 -10.55
C LYS A 65 14.14 -7.12 -9.63
N GLU A 66 13.22 -7.01 -8.68
CA GLU A 66 13.03 -8.03 -7.64
C GLU A 66 12.01 -9.11 -8.01
N GLN A 67 11.17 -8.83 -9.01
CA GLN A 67 10.19 -9.77 -9.54
C GLN A 67 9.25 -10.36 -8.47
N LEU A 68 8.85 -9.54 -7.48
CA LEU A 68 8.08 -10.00 -6.33
C LEU A 68 6.67 -10.48 -6.66
N GLY A 69 6.14 -10.10 -7.82
CA GLY A 69 4.78 -10.44 -8.20
C GLY A 69 4.48 -10.03 -9.64
N TYR A 70 3.43 -10.60 -10.22
CA TYR A 70 2.97 -10.17 -11.55
C TYR A 70 2.27 -8.80 -11.48
N ILE A 71 1.45 -8.61 -10.44
CA ILE A 71 0.79 -7.34 -10.13
C ILE A 71 1.58 -6.65 -9.03
N VAL A 72 2.08 -5.46 -9.34
CA VAL A 72 2.67 -4.52 -8.38
C VAL A 72 2.06 -3.16 -8.71
N PHE A 73 1.36 -2.60 -7.74
CA PHE A 73 0.72 -1.30 -7.85
C PHE A 73 1.13 -0.42 -6.69
N SER A 74 1.29 0.87 -6.94
CA SER A 74 1.45 1.87 -5.90
C SER A 74 0.65 3.12 -6.25
N GLY A 75 -0.04 3.72 -5.29
CA GLY A 75 -0.87 4.89 -5.58
C GLY A 75 -1.54 5.50 -4.38
N VAL A 76 -2.36 6.53 -4.64
CA VAL A 76 -3.15 7.19 -3.60
C VAL A 76 -4.46 6.44 -3.38
N SER A 77 -4.72 6.10 -2.12
CA SER A 77 -6.00 5.57 -1.65
C SER A 77 -6.80 6.67 -0.96
N ARG A 78 -8.09 6.79 -1.29
CA ARG A 78 -8.99 7.80 -0.72
C ARG A 78 -10.26 7.14 -0.25
N SER A 79 -10.61 7.36 1.02
CA SER A 79 -11.80 6.77 1.62
C SER A 79 -12.34 7.69 2.71
N HIS A 80 -13.62 8.07 2.59
CA HIS A 80 -14.37 8.80 3.62
C HIS A 80 -13.64 10.04 4.20
N GLY A 81 -12.98 10.82 3.34
CA GLY A 81 -12.28 12.04 3.74
C GLY A 81 -10.85 11.84 4.28
N VAL A 82 -10.40 10.60 4.45
CA VAL A 82 -9.00 10.25 4.75
C VAL A 82 -8.31 9.80 3.46
N GLN A 83 -6.99 10.02 3.38
CA GLN A 83 -6.17 9.52 2.29
C GLN A 83 -4.83 8.98 2.79
N GLY A 84 -4.22 8.13 1.96
CA GLY A 84 -2.92 7.54 2.22
C GLY A 84 -2.31 6.97 0.95
N PHE A 85 -1.05 6.57 1.05
CA PHE A 85 -0.36 5.88 -0.03
C PHE A 85 -0.46 4.38 0.18
N GLU A 86 -0.73 3.62 -0.89
CA GLU A 86 -0.80 2.17 -0.82
C GLU A 86 0.17 1.51 -1.80
N ILE A 87 0.67 0.35 -1.41
CA ILE A 87 1.41 -0.59 -2.26
C ILE A 87 0.67 -1.91 -2.21
N ILE A 88 0.37 -2.48 -3.39
CA ILE A 88 -0.33 -3.75 -3.55
C ILE A 88 0.55 -4.68 -4.38
N VAL A 89 0.83 -5.87 -3.87
CA VAL A 89 1.58 -6.90 -4.57
C VAL A 89 0.78 -8.21 -4.56
N GLN A 90 0.58 -8.78 -5.75
CA GLN A 90 0.08 -10.15 -5.90
C GLN A 90 1.24 -11.07 -6.25
N THR A 91 1.45 -12.10 -5.43
CA THR A 91 2.66 -12.91 -5.44
C THR A 91 2.38 -14.39 -5.26
N SER A 92 3.29 -15.24 -5.74
CA SER A 92 3.37 -16.66 -5.39
C SER A 92 4.37 -16.94 -4.26
N LEU A 93 5.02 -15.90 -3.73
CA LEU A 93 6.03 -15.98 -2.68
C LEU A 93 5.38 -15.92 -1.29
N GLU A 94 6.19 -16.19 -0.27
CA GLU A 94 5.83 -16.00 1.14
C GLU A 94 5.59 -14.52 1.45
N LEU A 95 4.53 -14.22 2.21
CA LEU A 95 4.11 -12.85 2.52
C LEU A 95 5.17 -12.08 3.32
N ASP A 96 5.82 -12.72 4.29
CA ASP A 96 6.84 -12.09 5.14
C ASP A 96 8.05 -11.58 4.33
N LEU A 97 8.44 -12.33 3.29
CA LEU A 97 9.51 -11.91 2.39
C LEU A 97 9.09 -10.65 1.62
N VAL A 98 7.89 -10.66 1.04
CA VAL A 98 7.41 -9.53 0.23
C VAL A 98 7.20 -8.29 1.10
N ASP A 99 6.65 -8.46 2.31
CA ASP A 99 6.49 -7.39 3.30
C ASP A 99 7.85 -6.74 3.61
N GLN A 100 8.86 -7.54 3.96
CA GLN A 100 10.21 -7.04 4.22
C GLN A 100 10.81 -6.26 3.04
N ARG A 101 10.58 -6.72 1.80
CA ARG A 101 11.08 -6.03 0.60
C ARG A 101 10.36 -4.71 0.36
N ILE A 102 9.07 -4.63 0.66
CA ILE A 102 8.33 -3.37 0.55
C ILE A 102 8.79 -2.37 1.62
N GLU A 103 9.00 -2.82 2.86
CA GLU A 103 9.55 -1.96 3.93
C GLU A 103 10.93 -1.41 3.56
N LEU A 104 11.84 -2.25 3.06
CA LEU A 104 13.15 -1.80 2.56
C LEU A 104 13.03 -0.79 1.40
N PHE A 105 12.02 -0.93 0.54
CA PHE A 105 11.75 0.05 -0.50
C PHE A 105 11.27 1.37 0.09
N ILE A 106 10.35 1.35 1.06
CA ILE A 106 9.84 2.54 1.75
C ILE A 106 10.98 3.30 2.45
N ASP A 107 11.85 2.60 3.17
CA ASP A 107 13.05 3.18 3.82
C ASP A 107 14.00 3.86 2.81
N SER A 108 14.01 3.40 1.55
CA SER A 108 14.85 3.99 0.49
C SER A 108 14.29 5.28 -0.14
N ILE A 109 13.09 5.70 0.29
CA ILE A 109 12.38 6.89 -0.20
C ILE A 109 12.40 8.03 0.84
N GLN A 110 12.64 7.71 2.12
CA GLN A 110 12.90 8.71 3.16
C GLN A 110 14.23 9.45 2.93
#